data_AF-A0AA97IA58-F1
#
_entry.id   AF-A0AA97IA58-F1
#
_cell.length_a   1.000
_cell.length_b   1.000
_cell.length_c   1.000
_cell.angle_alpha   90.00
_cell.angle_beta   90.00
_cell.angle_gamma   90.00
#
_symmetry.space_group_name_H-M   'P 1'
#
loop_
_entity.id
_entity.type
_entity.pdbx_description
1 polymer ?
#
loop_
_entity_poly.entity_id
_entity_poly.type
_entity_poly.pdbx_seq_one_letter_code
_entity_poly.pdbx_strand_id
1 'polypeptide(L)'
;MPPKSTREDTDKTFLTHPEWVKGACGCGIVRFELKYPARWAYHDHSAATRKVMGTASVTYVGSWRKRFRYTGGEDALTDYRDDDKGITRRFCIECGTPVAYERDASPHMVNIPRGLFSEGVGREPRYHVRMGEMPDWAYTGEKVNPLKDYPTVLYERPRKSKKRKPPEDMF
;
A
#
# COMPACT_ATOMS: atom_id res chain seq x y z
N MET A 1 51.40 6.73 -17.50
CA MET A 1 50.44 6.74 -16.36
C MET A 1 49.50 7.92 -16.56
N PRO A 2 48.23 7.71 -16.92
CA PRO A 2 47.29 8.80 -17.08
C PRO A 2 46.85 9.33 -15.69
N PRO A 3 46.61 10.63 -15.54
CA PRO A 3 46.18 11.22 -14.28
C PRO A 3 44.78 10.74 -13.90
N LYS A 4 44.59 10.46 -12.60
CA LYS A 4 43.32 10.02 -12.01
C LYS A 4 42.24 11.07 -12.27
N SER A 5 41.20 10.71 -13.02
CA SER A 5 40.01 11.54 -13.11
C SER A 5 39.36 11.61 -11.73
N THR A 6 39.20 12.82 -11.22
CA THR A 6 38.33 13.14 -10.10
C THR A 6 36.93 12.71 -10.49
N ARG A 7 36.36 11.73 -9.78
CA ARG A 7 34.94 11.38 -9.89
C ARG A 7 34.15 12.63 -9.52
N GLU A 8 33.61 13.29 -10.54
CA GLU A 8 32.58 14.30 -10.39
C GLU A 8 31.42 13.72 -9.59
N ASP A 9 31.01 14.50 -8.60
CA ASP A 9 29.87 14.33 -7.71
C ASP A 9 28.60 14.33 -8.58
N THR A 10 28.28 13.17 -9.17
CA THR A 10 27.07 13.00 -9.98
C THR A 10 25.85 13.05 -9.06
N ASP A 11 25.32 14.27 -9.02
CA ASP A 11 23.91 14.55 -9.23
C ASP A 11 23.02 14.42 -7.99
N LYS A 12 23.07 15.49 -7.19
CA LYS A 12 22.15 15.84 -6.10
C LYS A 12 20.76 16.26 -6.62
N THR A 13 20.23 15.61 -7.65
CA THR A 13 18.88 15.89 -8.20
C THR A 13 17.74 15.28 -7.38
N PHE A 14 18.02 14.56 -6.29
CA PHE A 14 17.01 14.04 -5.36
C PHE A 14 16.35 15.12 -4.47
N LEU A 15 16.75 16.39 -4.59
CA LEU A 15 16.31 17.49 -3.73
C LEU A 15 15.33 18.42 -4.43
N THR A 16 14.12 17.95 -4.66
CA THR A 16 12.91 18.79 -4.56
C THR A 16 11.76 18.06 -3.85
N HIS A 17 12.07 17.07 -3.01
CA HIS A 17 11.06 16.46 -2.14
C HIS A 17 10.98 17.24 -0.82
N PRO A 18 9.78 17.57 -0.33
CA PRO A 18 9.65 18.23 0.96
C PRO A 18 10.26 17.36 2.06
N GLU A 19 10.88 17.98 3.06
CA GLU A 19 11.45 17.27 4.21
C GLU A 19 10.38 16.37 4.87
N TRP A 20 9.12 16.80 4.81
CA TRP A 20 7.95 16.12 5.33
C TRP A 20 6.92 15.89 4.24
N VAL A 21 6.49 14.64 4.09
CA VAL A 21 5.43 14.25 3.15
C VAL A 21 4.11 14.19 3.92
N LYS A 22 3.12 14.93 3.44
CA LYS A 22 1.81 15.08 4.08
C LYS A 22 0.86 13.96 3.69
N GLY A 23 0.05 13.54 4.64
CA GLY A 23 -1.09 12.66 4.41
C GLY A 23 -2.28 13.08 5.26
N ALA A 24 -3.44 12.56 4.88
CA ALA A 24 -4.68 12.81 5.61
C ALA A 24 -5.63 11.61 5.48
N CYS A 25 -6.61 11.52 6.38
CA CYS A 25 -7.74 10.61 6.18
C CYS A 25 -8.63 11.07 5.00
N GLY A 26 -9.59 10.22 4.59
CA GLY A 26 -10.45 10.52 3.44
C GLY A 26 -11.27 11.81 3.55
N CYS A 27 -11.69 12.20 4.76
CA CYS A 27 -12.38 13.48 4.99
C CYS A 27 -11.44 14.67 5.26
N GLY A 28 -10.13 14.43 5.39
CA GLY A 28 -9.13 15.48 5.62
C GLY A 28 -9.04 16.02 7.06
N ILE A 29 -9.87 15.56 8.00
CA ILE A 29 -9.86 16.01 9.39
C ILE A 29 -8.56 15.59 10.09
N VAL A 30 -8.26 14.29 10.07
CA VAL A 30 -7.01 13.76 10.59
C VAL A 30 -5.91 14.01 9.57
N ARG A 31 -4.91 14.78 9.97
CA ARG A 31 -3.75 15.15 9.15
C ARG A 31 -2.47 14.72 9.84
N PHE A 32 -1.51 14.30 9.05
CA PHE A 32 -0.22 13.84 9.55
C PHE A 32 0.86 14.03 8.51
N GLU A 33 2.09 13.84 8.92
CA GLU A 33 3.23 13.86 8.03
C GLU A 33 4.31 12.89 8.47
N LEU A 34 5.10 12.44 7.50
CA LEU A 34 6.30 11.64 7.73
C LEU A 34 7.54 12.34 7.17
N LYS A 35 8.69 12.14 7.82
CA LYS A 35 9.95 12.69 7.31
C LYS A 35 10.48 11.85 6.15
N TYR A 36 10.66 12.46 4.98
CA TYR A 36 11.17 11.82 3.77
C TYR A 36 12.63 11.32 3.93
N PRO A 37 13.01 10.19 3.31
CA PRO A 37 12.13 9.15 2.77
C PRO A 37 11.56 8.27 3.88
N ALA A 38 10.48 7.54 3.56
CA ALA A 38 9.99 6.46 4.40
C ALA A 38 11.06 5.37 4.60
N ARG A 39 10.91 4.59 5.67
CA ARG A 39 11.82 3.49 5.98
C ARG A 39 11.53 2.24 5.12
N TRP A 40 10.26 1.92 4.88
CA TRP A 40 9.81 0.78 4.08
C TRP A 40 8.53 1.11 3.30
N ALA A 41 8.30 0.39 2.20
CA ALA A 41 6.99 0.29 1.55
C ALA A 41 6.77 -1.17 1.12
N TYR A 42 5.58 -1.72 1.33
CA TYR A 42 5.27 -3.12 1.05
C TYR A 42 3.77 -3.36 0.88
N HIS A 43 3.42 -4.42 0.15
CA HIS A 43 2.06 -4.94 0.02
C HIS A 43 1.82 -6.00 1.09
N ASP A 44 0.79 -5.82 1.93
CA ASP A 44 0.34 -6.82 2.89
C ASP A 44 -0.93 -7.50 2.39
N HIS A 45 -0.81 -8.81 2.18
CA HIS A 45 -1.88 -9.67 1.68
C HIS A 45 -2.54 -10.48 2.79
N SER A 46 -2.20 -10.28 4.07
CA SER A 46 -2.69 -11.08 5.19
C SER A 46 -4.21 -10.96 5.41
N ALA A 47 -4.84 -12.03 5.89
CA ALA A 47 -6.28 -12.07 6.13
C ALA A 47 -6.72 -11.01 7.16
N ALA A 48 -5.88 -10.72 8.14
CA ALA A 48 -6.13 -9.66 9.11
C ALA A 48 -6.21 -8.28 8.44
N THR A 49 -5.27 -7.96 7.56
CA THR A 49 -5.28 -6.70 6.81
C THR A 49 -6.46 -6.63 5.85
N ARG A 50 -6.75 -7.69 5.09
CA ARG A 50 -7.89 -7.72 4.17
C ARG A 50 -9.23 -7.50 4.86
N LYS A 51 -9.44 -8.16 6.01
CA LYS A 51 -10.70 -8.05 6.77
C LYS A 51 -10.90 -6.66 7.35
N VAL A 52 -9.84 -6.04 7.88
CA VAL A 52 -9.94 -4.70 8.47
C VAL A 52 -10.10 -3.62 7.40
N MET A 53 -9.43 -3.78 6.26
CA MET A 53 -9.38 -2.76 5.22
C MET A 53 -10.46 -2.94 4.15
N GLY A 54 -11.06 -4.13 4.04
CA GLY A 54 -12.02 -4.46 2.98
C GLY A 54 -11.39 -4.57 1.59
N THR A 55 -10.09 -4.85 1.49
CA THR A 55 -9.34 -4.86 0.21
C THR A 55 -8.62 -6.19 -0.03
N ALA A 56 -8.21 -6.46 -1.28
CA ALA A 56 -7.41 -7.64 -1.64
C ALA A 56 -6.03 -7.63 -0.96
N SER A 57 -5.44 -6.44 -0.84
CA SER A 57 -4.21 -6.17 -0.12
C SER A 57 -4.16 -4.68 0.24
N VAL A 58 -3.28 -4.31 1.16
CA VAL A 58 -2.95 -2.91 1.42
C VAL A 58 -1.48 -2.67 1.26
N THR A 59 -1.16 -1.61 0.52
CA THR A 59 0.20 -1.08 0.47
C THR A 59 0.41 -0.20 1.69
N TYR A 60 1.35 -0.58 2.55
CA TYR A 60 1.76 0.20 3.71
C TYR A 60 3.10 0.89 3.47
N VAL A 61 3.28 2.00 4.18
CA VAL A 61 4.52 2.75 4.31
C VAL A 61 4.92 2.71 5.78
N GLY A 62 6.12 2.20 6.06
CA GLY A 62 6.68 2.16 7.41
C GLY A 62 7.58 3.35 7.66
N SER A 63 7.42 4.02 8.80
CA SER A 63 8.32 5.07 9.30
C SER A 63 8.71 4.81 10.75
N TRP A 64 9.86 5.35 11.16
CA TRP A 64 10.19 5.44 12.58
C TRP A 64 9.20 6.41 13.26
N ARG A 65 8.75 6.09 14.48
CA ARG A 65 7.81 6.93 15.24
C ARG A 65 8.29 8.38 15.36
N LYS A 66 9.58 8.57 15.68
CA LYS A 66 10.23 9.89 15.78
C LYS A 66 10.28 10.69 14.45
N ARG A 67 9.90 10.08 13.33
CA ARG A 67 9.85 10.66 11.99
C ARG A 67 8.42 10.70 11.45
N PHE A 68 7.45 10.67 12.34
CA PHE A 68 6.03 10.76 12.04
C PHE A 68 5.37 11.63 13.10
N ARG A 69 4.43 12.48 12.69
CA ARG A 69 3.59 13.23 13.63
C ARG A 69 2.22 13.50 13.03
N TYR A 70 1.22 13.56 13.90
CA TYR A 70 -0.05 14.17 13.56
C TYR A 70 0.13 15.70 13.52
N THR A 71 -0.60 16.34 12.62
CA THR A 71 -0.56 17.79 12.40
C THR A 71 -1.94 18.43 12.58
N GLY A 72 -2.92 17.65 13.02
CA GLY A 72 -4.27 18.09 13.34
C GLY A 72 -5.30 16.95 13.28
N GLY A 73 -6.41 17.13 14.00
CA GLY A 73 -7.55 16.21 14.00
C GLY A 73 -7.37 14.98 14.89
N GLU A 74 -6.43 15.01 15.84
CA GLU A 74 -6.18 13.92 16.78
C GLU A 74 -7.41 13.56 17.62
N ASP A 75 -8.31 14.50 17.92
CA ASP A 75 -9.56 14.23 18.63
C ASP A 75 -10.53 13.35 17.82
N ALA A 76 -10.37 13.30 16.49
CA ALA A 76 -11.14 12.44 15.60
C ALA A 76 -10.45 11.08 15.35
N LEU A 77 -9.32 10.79 16.01
CA LEU A 77 -8.68 9.48 15.97
C LEU A 77 -9.20 8.60 17.10
N THR A 78 -9.45 7.34 16.76
CA THR A 78 -9.68 6.29 17.75
C THR A 78 -8.88 5.04 17.41
N ASP A 79 -8.71 4.19 18.42
CA ASP A 79 -7.86 3.02 18.37
C ASP A 79 -8.71 1.75 18.50
N TYR A 80 -8.42 0.77 17.64
CA TYR A 80 -8.84 -0.61 17.79
C TYR A 80 -7.63 -1.46 18.12
N ARG A 81 -7.70 -2.15 19.27
CA ARG A 81 -6.64 -3.00 19.79
C ARG A 81 -6.97 -4.47 19.58
N ASP A 82 -6.02 -5.21 19.01
CA ASP A 82 -6.04 -6.67 18.87
C ASP A 82 -4.95 -7.23 19.80
N ASP A 83 -5.33 -7.58 21.03
CA ASP A 83 -4.39 -7.99 22.08
C ASP A 83 -3.70 -9.31 21.76
N ASP A 84 -4.42 -10.27 21.18
CA ASP A 84 -3.86 -11.57 20.79
C ASP A 84 -2.71 -11.43 19.78
N LYS A 85 -2.78 -10.42 18.91
CA LYS A 85 -1.75 -10.15 17.90
C LYS A 85 -0.75 -9.08 18.31
N GLY A 86 -0.99 -8.36 19.41
CA GLY A 86 -0.20 -7.21 19.82
C GLY A 86 -0.20 -6.10 18.77
N ILE A 87 -1.37 -5.80 18.17
CA ILE A 87 -1.52 -4.78 17.12
C ILE A 87 -2.54 -3.73 17.54
N THR A 88 -2.15 -2.46 17.43
CA THR A 88 -3.06 -1.32 17.58
C THR A 88 -3.26 -0.65 16.23
N ARG A 89 -4.51 -0.43 15.85
CA ARG A 89 -4.90 0.23 14.59
C ARG A 89 -5.63 1.52 14.91
N ARG A 90 -5.24 2.61 14.27
CA ARG A 90 -5.89 3.91 14.42
C ARG A 90 -6.71 4.23 13.18
N PHE A 91 -7.89 4.79 13.37
CA PHE A 91 -8.75 5.23 12.27
C PHE A 91 -9.50 6.51 12.64
N CYS A 92 -9.94 7.23 11.62
CA CYS A 92 -10.74 8.43 11.79
C CYS A 92 -12.19 8.06 12.11
N ILE A 93 -12.75 8.53 13.22
CA ILE A 93 -14.14 8.24 13.61
C ILE A 93 -15.17 8.86 12.66
N GLU A 94 -14.80 9.97 12.01
CA GLU A 94 -15.71 10.73 11.14
C GLU A 94 -15.91 10.07 9.77
N CYS A 95 -14.89 9.37 9.25
CA CYS A 95 -14.94 8.79 7.91
C CYS A 95 -14.54 7.31 7.83
N GLY A 96 -14.18 6.69 8.96
CA GLY A 96 -13.75 5.30 9.04
C GLY A 96 -12.38 5.00 8.41
N THR A 97 -11.70 5.98 7.82
CA THR A 97 -10.41 5.76 7.14
C THR A 97 -9.37 5.22 8.12
N PRO A 98 -8.77 4.04 7.88
CA PRO A 98 -7.64 3.54 8.67
C PRO A 98 -6.43 4.44 8.43
N VAL A 99 -5.88 5.00 9.51
CA VAL A 99 -4.80 6.00 9.44
C VAL A 99 -3.44 5.37 9.71
N ALA A 100 -3.33 4.50 10.70
CA ALA A 100 -2.07 3.87 11.04
C ALA A 100 -2.26 2.53 11.73
N TYR A 101 -1.22 1.71 11.75
CA TYR A 101 -1.14 0.61 12.70
C TYR A 101 0.27 0.45 13.26
N GLU A 102 0.33 -0.09 14.47
CA GLU A 102 1.52 -0.25 15.28
C GLU A 102 1.54 -1.66 15.86
N ARG A 103 2.73 -2.20 16.10
CA ARG A 103 2.92 -3.55 16.66
C ARG A 103 3.75 -3.46 17.92
N ASP A 104 3.40 -4.23 18.93
CA ASP A 104 4.14 -4.27 20.19
C ASP A 104 5.57 -4.80 19.99
N ALA A 105 5.73 -5.75 19.06
CA ALA A 105 7.03 -6.28 18.66
C ALA A 105 7.93 -5.24 17.94
N SER A 106 7.40 -4.07 17.59
CA SER A 106 8.14 -3.00 16.92
C SER A 106 7.60 -1.62 17.32
N PRO A 107 7.70 -1.24 18.61
CA PRO A 107 6.98 -0.09 19.18
C PRO A 107 7.48 1.25 18.64
N HIS A 108 8.69 1.26 18.08
CA HIS A 108 9.35 2.41 17.48
C HIS A 108 8.98 2.60 15.99
N MET A 109 8.11 1.75 15.44
CA MET A 109 7.60 1.85 14.08
C MET A 109 6.14 2.30 14.07
N VAL A 110 5.76 2.96 12.98
CA VAL A 110 4.37 3.22 12.60
C VAL A 110 4.21 2.86 11.12
N ASN A 111 3.09 2.22 10.77
CA ASN A 111 2.77 1.84 9.40
C ASN A 111 1.50 2.57 8.97
N ILE A 112 1.56 3.25 7.82
CA ILE A 112 0.47 4.09 7.29
C ILE A 112 0.08 3.56 5.91
N PRO A 113 -1.23 3.44 5.58
CA PRO A 113 -1.63 3.09 4.22
C PRO A 113 -1.06 4.09 3.20
N ARG A 114 -0.38 3.58 2.18
CA ARG A 114 0.28 4.39 1.14
C ARG A 114 -0.68 5.35 0.45
N GLY A 115 -1.94 4.96 0.28
CA GLY A 115 -2.97 5.74 -0.41
C GLY A 115 -3.33 7.06 0.28
N LEU A 116 -2.95 7.26 1.54
CA LEU A 116 -3.24 8.50 2.28
C LEU A 116 -2.28 9.64 1.98
N PHE A 117 -1.17 9.37 1.26
CA PHE A 117 -0.22 10.38 0.82
C PHE A 117 -0.47 10.72 -0.65
N SER A 118 -0.72 11.99 -0.95
CA SER A 118 -0.85 12.50 -2.32
C SER A 118 0.49 12.47 -3.07
N GLU A 119 1.59 12.60 -2.34
CA GLU A 119 2.95 12.69 -2.87
C GLU A 119 3.72 11.36 -2.72
N GLY A 120 4.88 11.29 -3.38
CA GLY A 120 5.81 10.18 -3.24
C GLY A 120 6.46 10.14 -1.85
N VAL A 121 6.54 8.94 -1.26
CA VAL A 121 7.16 8.73 0.07
C VAL A 121 8.64 8.29 0.01
N GLY A 122 9.25 8.35 -1.18
CA GLY A 122 10.66 8.00 -1.40
C GLY A 122 10.97 6.51 -1.35
N ARG A 123 9.94 5.66 -1.34
CA ARG A 123 10.05 4.19 -1.36
C ARG A 123 9.01 3.58 -2.28
N GLU A 124 9.47 2.71 -3.16
CA GLU A 124 8.61 1.85 -3.96
C GLU A 124 8.22 0.60 -3.15
N PRO A 125 6.95 0.15 -3.21
CA PRO A 125 6.48 -1.03 -2.50
C PRO A 125 6.91 -2.31 -3.23
N ARG A 126 8.18 -2.70 -3.07
CA ARG A 126 8.73 -3.89 -3.77
C ARG A 126 8.54 -5.21 -3.02
N TYR A 127 8.13 -5.16 -1.76
CA TYR A 127 7.98 -6.35 -0.91
C TYR A 127 6.51 -6.78 -0.82
N HIS A 128 6.28 -8.09 -0.85
CA HIS A 128 4.97 -8.70 -0.65
C HIS A 128 5.02 -9.56 0.62
N VAL A 129 4.15 -9.25 1.57
CA VAL A 129 4.06 -9.94 2.86
C VAL A 129 2.81 -10.81 2.84
N ARG A 130 2.96 -12.07 3.28
CA ARG A 130 1.88 -13.08 3.33
C ARG A 130 1.19 -13.29 1.97
N MET A 131 1.96 -13.27 0.89
CA MET A 131 1.47 -13.48 -0.49
C MET A 131 0.63 -14.75 -0.65
N GLY A 132 0.95 -15.83 0.08
CA GLY A 132 0.16 -17.07 0.07
C GLY A 132 -1.26 -16.94 0.64
N GLU A 133 -1.59 -15.81 1.29
CA GLU A 133 -2.94 -15.50 1.75
C GLU A 133 -3.70 -14.56 0.80
N MET A 134 -3.11 -14.17 -0.33
CA MET A 134 -3.79 -13.35 -1.33
C MET A 134 -5.10 -14.05 -1.75
N PRO A 135 -6.24 -13.34 -1.79
CA PRO A 135 -7.52 -13.95 -2.10
C PRO A 135 -7.57 -14.31 -3.59
N ASP A 136 -8.35 -15.35 -3.91
CA ASP A 136 -8.55 -15.86 -5.27
C ASP A 136 -9.20 -14.85 -6.23
N TRP A 137 -9.97 -13.89 -5.69
CA TRP A 137 -10.60 -12.80 -6.43
C TRP A 137 -9.68 -11.58 -6.64
N ALA A 138 -8.46 -11.57 -6.11
CA ALA A 138 -7.53 -10.47 -6.33
C ALA A 138 -7.16 -10.38 -7.82
N TYR A 139 -7.28 -9.20 -8.41
CA TYR A 139 -6.78 -8.95 -9.75
C TYR A 139 -5.24 -9.05 -9.77
N THR A 140 -4.69 -9.88 -10.65
CA THR A 140 -3.23 -10.14 -10.68
C THR A 140 -2.54 -9.55 -11.91
N GLY A 141 -3.26 -8.78 -12.72
CA GLY A 141 -2.71 -8.07 -13.88
C GLY A 141 -3.00 -8.77 -15.22
N GLU A 142 -4.02 -9.63 -15.26
CA GLU A 142 -4.52 -10.26 -16.48
C GLU A 142 -4.90 -9.21 -17.52
N LYS A 143 -4.76 -9.53 -18.81
CA LYS A 143 -5.12 -8.58 -19.87
C LYS A 143 -6.63 -8.31 -19.88
N VAL A 144 -7.01 -7.10 -19.53
CA VAL A 144 -8.38 -6.60 -19.64
C VAL A 144 -8.64 -5.88 -20.98
N ASN A 145 -9.91 -5.80 -21.39
CA ASN A 145 -10.32 -5.15 -22.63
C ASN A 145 -11.51 -4.22 -22.36
N PRO A 146 -11.70 -3.14 -23.15
CA PRO A 146 -12.88 -2.29 -23.02
C PRO A 146 -14.18 -3.08 -23.24
N LEU A 147 -15.16 -2.83 -22.39
CA LEU A 147 -16.51 -3.35 -22.53
C LEU A 147 -17.22 -2.61 -23.68
N LYS A 148 -18.00 -3.36 -24.49
CA LYS A 148 -18.77 -2.78 -25.58
C LYS A 148 -19.74 -1.73 -25.01
N ASP A 149 -19.82 -0.57 -25.65
CA ASP A 149 -20.66 0.57 -25.26
C ASP A 149 -20.25 1.27 -23.95
N TYR A 150 -19.21 0.77 -23.25
CA TYR A 150 -18.66 1.36 -22.02
C TYR A 150 -17.12 1.34 -22.04
N PRO A 151 -16.47 2.22 -22.84
CA PRO A 151 -15.03 2.14 -23.13
C PRO A 151 -14.12 2.34 -21.90
N THR A 152 -14.62 2.94 -20.82
CA THR A 152 -13.89 3.13 -19.55
C THR A 152 -13.99 1.93 -18.62
N VAL A 153 -14.92 1.01 -18.86
CA VAL A 153 -15.08 -0.22 -18.08
C VAL A 153 -14.27 -1.31 -18.76
N LEU A 154 -13.27 -1.85 -18.06
CA LEU A 154 -12.42 -2.90 -18.56
C LEU A 154 -12.84 -4.25 -17.97
N TYR A 155 -12.83 -5.31 -18.77
CA TYR A 155 -13.19 -6.65 -18.34
C TYR A 155 -12.22 -7.72 -18.87
N GLU A 156 -12.03 -8.78 -18.09
CA GLU A 156 -11.36 -9.99 -18.57
C GLU A 156 -12.32 -10.77 -19.47
N ARG A 157 -11.88 -11.08 -20.69
CA ARG A 157 -12.68 -11.91 -21.59
C ARG A 157 -12.72 -13.34 -21.07
N PRO A 158 -13.90 -13.98 -20.98
CA PRO A 158 -13.98 -15.39 -20.65
C PRO A 158 -13.08 -16.18 -21.61
N ARG A 159 -12.17 -16.99 -21.05
CA ARG A 159 -11.40 -17.93 -21.87
C ARG A 159 -12.40 -18.86 -22.56
N LYS A 160 -12.41 -18.89 -23.90
CA LYS A 160 -13.17 -19.91 -24.65
C LYS A 160 -12.68 -21.26 -24.15
N SER A 161 -13.53 -22.02 -23.45
CA SER A 161 -13.18 -23.41 -23.14
C SER A 161 -12.96 -24.12 -24.46
N LYS A 162 -11.81 -24.80 -24.62
CA LYS A 162 -11.65 -25.73 -25.74
C LYS A 162 -12.70 -26.81 -25.51
N LYS A 163 -13.72 -26.89 -26.38
CA LYS A 163 -14.59 -28.07 -26.44
C LYS A 163 -13.65 -29.28 -26.55
N ARG A 164 -13.63 -30.15 -25.53
CA ARG A 164 -12.98 -31.47 -25.67
C ARG A 164 -13.70 -32.16 -26.82
N LYS A 165 -13.00 -32.45 -27.91
CA LYS A 165 -13.51 -33.40 -28.90
C LYS A 165 -13.67 -34.74 -28.16
N PRO A 166 -14.83 -35.40 -28.22
CA PRO A 166 -14.92 -36.78 -27.74
C PRO A 166 -13.90 -37.64 -28.50
N PRO A 167 -13.28 -38.66 -27.86
CA PRO A 167 -12.38 -39.57 -28.53
C PRO A 167 -13.04 -40.18 -29.77
N GLU A 168 -12.29 -40.34 -30.86
CA GLU A 168 -12.77 -40.85 -32.16
C GLU A 168 -13.06 -42.36 -32.17
N ASP A 169 -13.15 -42.99 -30.99
CA ASP A 169 -13.05 -44.44 -30.83
C ASP A 169 -14.37 -45.07 -30.34
N MET A 170 -15.53 -44.53 -30.75
CA MET A 170 -16.86 -45.12 -30.46
C MET A 170 -17.70 -45.35 -31.72
N PHE A 171 -17.08 -45.91 -32.76
CA PHE A 171 -17.80 -46.65 -33.81
C PHE A 171 -17.08 -47.95 -34.13
#